data_AF-A0A9K3EIQ9-F1
#
_entry.id   AF-A0A9K3EIQ9-F1
#
_cell.length_a   1.000
_cell.length_b   1.000
_cell.length_c   1.000
_cell.angle_alpha   90.00
_cell.angle_beta   90.00
_cell.angle_gamma   90.00
#
_symmetry.space_group_name_H-M   'P 1'
#
loop_
_entity.id
_entity.type
_entity.pdbx_description
1 polymer ?
#
loop_
_entity_poly.entity_id
_entity_poly.type
_entity_poly.pdbx_seq_one_letter_code
_entity_poly.pdbx_strand_id
1 'polypeptide(L)'
;MVEPYKHKYPYDWRTKKPTIFRATAQWFASVEGFREAATDAINQVTWTPSQAENRISTMTSSRSDWCISRQRTWGVPILVFYHAEAKEPLLNEETFDHIKSIISQKGSDAWWYMSIAS
;
A
#
# COMPACT_ATOMS: atom_id res chain seq x y z
N MET A 1 -18.48 -4.98 -38.02
CA MET A 1 -19.43 -3.88 -37.76
C MET A 1 -19.43 -3.64 -36.26
N VAL A 2 -19.28 -2.39 -35.80
CA VAL A 2 -19.37 -2.05 -34.38
C VAL A 2 -20.83 -1.71 -34.12
N GLU A 3 -21.49 -2.47 -33.26
CA GLU A 3 -22.87 -2.19 -32.86
C GLU A 3 -22.90 -1.47 -31.51
N PRO A 4 -23.70 -0.40 -31.37
CA PRO A 4 -23.82 0.31 -30.11
C PRO A 4 -24.50 -0.57 -29.04
N TYR A 5 -23.83 -0.78 -27.91
CA TYR A 5 -24.31 -1.57 -26.79
C TYR A 5 -24.53 -0.71 -25.54
N LYS A 6 -25.74 -0.74 -24.97
CA LYS A 6 -26.10 0.03 -23.77
C LYS A 6 -25.70 -0.76 -22.51
N HIS A 7 -24.79 -0.19 -21.72
CA HIS A 7 -24.37 -0.77 -20.44
C HIS A 7 -24.05 0.29 -19.40
N LYS A 8 -23.79 -0.14 -18.17
CA LYS A 8 -23.30 0.75 -17.10
C LYS A 8 -21.80 1.02 -17.28
N TYR A 9 -21.40 2.29 -17.24
CA TYR A 9 -20.00 2.72 -17.32
C TYR A 9 -19.64 3.53 -16.06
N PRO A 10 -18.41 3.45 -15.54
CA PRO A 10 -18.00 4.25 -14.38
C PRO A 10 -17.79 5.73 -14.74
N TYR A 11 -18.37 6.62 -13.95
CA TYR A 11 -18.25 8.07 -14.09
C TYR A 11 -17.71 8.69 -12.82
N ASP A 12 -16.91 9.74 -12.98
CA ASP A 12 -16.43 10.54 -11.87
C ASP A 12 -17.64 11.19 -11.17
N TRP A 13 -17.75 10.95 -9.86
CA TRP A 13 -18.93 11.33 -9.10
C TRP A 13 -19.13 12.85 -9.00
N ARG A 14 -18.08 13.65 -9.20
CA ARG A 14 -18.11 15.12 -9.10
C ARG A 14 -18.32 15.76 -10.46
N THR A 15 -17.47 15.44 -11.44
CA THR A 15 -17.47 16.03 -12.78
C THR A 15 -18.45 15.37 -13.73
N LYS A 16 -18.96 14.18 -13.40
CA LYS A 16 -19.86 13.37 -14.23
C LYS A 16 -19.28 12.99 -15.59
N LYS A 17 -17.96 12.96 -15.71
CA LYS A 17 -17.23 12.52 -16.91
C LYS A 17 -16.84 11.03 -16.81
N PRO A 18 -16.74 10.31 -17.94
CA PRO A 18 -16.37 8.90 -17.93
C PRO A 18 -14.95 8.72 -17.40
N THR A 19 -14.73 7.68 -16.59
CA THR A 19 -13.40 7.33 -16.05
C THR A 19 -12.74 6.22 -16.86
N ILE A 20 -11.41 6.11 -16.77
CA ILE A 20 -10.62 5.04 -17.40
C ILE A 20 -9.78 4.31 -16.37
N PHE A 21 -9.39 3.07 -16.68
CA PHE A 21 -8.35 2.36 -15.95
C PHE A 21 -6.97 2.70 -16.53
N ARG A 22 -6.02 3.03 -15.67
CA ARG A 22 -4.62 3.29 -16.04
C ARG A 22 -3.69 2.65 -15.03
N ALA A 23 -2.67 1.94 -15.52
CA ALA A 23 -1.60 1.44 -14.66
C ALA A 23 -0.78 2.61 -14.10
N THR A 24 -0.35 2.49 -12.84
CA THR A 24 0.53 3.45 -12.16
C THR A 24 1.55 2.69 -11.33
N ALA A 25 2.74 3.26 -11.15
CA ALA A 25 3.72 2.71 -10.22
C ALA A 25 3.19 2.81 -8.79
N GLN A 26 3.26 1.71 -8.03
CA GLN A 26 2.80 1.59 -6.65
C GLN A 26 3.76 0.70 -5.87
N TRP A 27 3.81 0.88 -4.56
CA TRP A 27 4.57 0.05 -3.64
C TRP A 27 3.70 -1.10 -3.12
N PHE A 28 4.29 -2.30 -3.10
CA PHE A 28 3.64 -3.52 -2.66
C PHE A 28 4.49 -4.19 -1.58
N ALA A 29 3.82 -4.74 -0.57
CA ALA A 29 4.41 -5.72 0.34
C ALA A 29 4.12 -7.12 -0.20
N SER A 30 5.16 -7.94 -0.36
CA SER A 30 5.04 -9.31 -0.84
C SER A 30 4.36 -10.18 0.22
N VAL A 31 3.11 -10.56 -0.04
CA VAL A 31 2.35 -11.38 0.91
C VAL A 31 2.88 -12.81 0.93
N GLU A 32 3.42 -13.29 -0.19
CA GLU A 32 4.08 -14.60 -0.28
C GLU A 32 5.13 -14.79 0.81
N GLY A 33 5.95 -13.76 1.05
CA GLY A 33 7.05 -13.83 2.01
C GLY A 33 6.65 -14.02 3.47
N PHE A 34 5.37 -13.80 3.82
CA PHE A 34 4.88 -13.96 5.20
C PHE A 34 3.54 -14.68 5.31
N ARG A 35 3.03 -15.29 4.22
CA ARG A 35 1.72 -15.95 4.23
C ARG A 35 1.69 -17.16 5.17
N GLU A 36 2.74 -17.96 5.17
CA GLU A 36 2.86 -19.14 6.02
C GLU A 36 2.86 -18.75 7.50
N ALA A 37 3.74 -17.82 7.89
CA ALA A 37 3.78 -17.30 9.26
C ALA A 37 2.45 -16.70 9.71
N ALA A 38 1.74 -15.98 8.82
CA ALA A 38 0.41 -15.47 9.11
C ALA A 38 -0.63 -16.59 9.28
N THR A 39 -0.55 -17.65 8.49
CA THR A 39 -1.43 -18.83 8.58
C THR A 39 -1.20 -19.59 9.88
N ASP A 40 0.06 -19.78 10.26
CA ASP A 40 0.42 -20.43 11.53
C ASP A 40 -0.07 -19.62 12.72
N ALA A 41 0.08 -18.29 12.68
CA ALA A 41 -0.44 -17.41 13.71
C ALA A 41 -1.97 -17.50 13.82
N ILE A 42 -2.69 -17.59 12.70
CA ILE A 42 -4.16 -17.76 12.69
C ILE A 42 -4.58 -19.04 13.43
N ASN A 43 -3.86 -20.15 13.22
CA ASN A 43 -4.16 -21.44 13.86
C ASN A 43 -3.92 -21.42 15.38
N GLN A 44 -3.12 -20.47 15.89
CA GLN A 44 -2.84 -20.31 17.33
C GLN A 44 -3.85 -19.42 18.04
N VAL A 45 -4.74 -18.73 17.32
CA VAL A 45 -5.75 -17.85 17.89
C VAL A 45 -6.97 -18.66 18.35
N THR A 46 -7.50 -18.34 19.53
CA THR A 46 -8.81 -18.87 19.96
C THR A 46 -9.93 -18.04 19.32
N TRP A 47 -10.65 -18.64 18.37
CA TRP A 47 -11.71 -17.97 17.63
C TRP A 47 -13.08 -18.07 18.31
N THR A 48 -13.76 -16.94 18.49
CA THR A 48 -15.15 -16.88 18.96
C THR A 48 -15.99 -16.02 18.02
N PRO A 49 -16.92 -16.59 17.24
CA PRO A 49 -17.21 -18.03 17.09
C PRO A 49 -16.10 -18.77 16.31
N SER A 50 -15.98 -20.09 16.50
CA SER A 50 -14.94 -20.92 15.87
C SER A 50 -14.93 -20.84 14.34
N GLN A 51 -16.10 -20.68 13.72
CA GLN A 51 -16.24 -20.55 12.27
C GLN A 51 -15.54 -19.32 11.67
N ALA A 52 -15.18 -18.32 12.50
CA ALA A 52 -14.45 -17.14 12.05
C ALA A 52 -13.04 -17.48 11.53
N GLU A 53 -12.43 -18.55 12.07
CA GLU A 53 -11.14 -19.06 11.62
C GLU A 53 -11.15 -19.37 10.12
N ASN A 54 -12.14 -20.15 9.66
CA ASN A 54 -12.27 -20.51 8.25
C ASN A 54 -12.31 -19.30 7.31
N ARG A 55 -12.94 -18.20 7.75
CA ARG A 55 -13.03 -16.95 6.96
C ARG A 55 -11.67 -16.27 6.83
N ILE A 56 -10.94 -16.10 7.94
CA ILE A 56 -9.65 -15.43 7.91
C ILE A 56 -8.59 -16.30 7.22
N SER A 57 -8.62 -17.63 7.41
CA SER A 57 -7.69 -18.55 6.78
C SER A 57 -7.87 -18.53 5.26
N THR A 58 -9.11 -18.63 4.78
CA THR A 58 -9.40 -18.58 3.33
C THR A 58 -8.97 -17.24 2.71
N MET A 59 -9.27 -16.13 3.40
CA MET A 59 -8.88 -14.79 2.94
C MET A 59 -7.36 -14.65 2.87
N THR A 60 -6.63 -15.15 3.87
CA THR A 60 -5.16 -15.04 3.97
C THR A 60 -4.48 -15.93 2.93
N SER A 61 -4.95 -17.18 2.77
CA SER A 61 -4.38 -18.14 1.82
C SER A 61 -4.49 -17.71 0.35
N SER A 62 -5.55 -16.98 -0.01
CA SER A 62 -5.79 -16.50 -1.38
C SER A 62 -5.33 -15.06 -1.64
N ARG A 63 -4.68 -14.43 -0.65
CA ARG A 63 -4.34 -13.01 -0.72
C ARG A 63 -3.15 -12.77 -1.66
N SER A 64 -3.35 -11.89 -2.62
CA SER A 64 -2.29 -11.32 -3.47
C SER A 64 -1.52 -10.21 -2.75
N ASP A 65 -0.44 -9.74 -3.36
CA ASP A 65 0.41 -8.69 -2.80
C ASP A 65 -0.35 -7.45 -2.34
N TRP A 66 0.07 -6.94 -1.19
CA TRP A 66 -0.60 -5.83 -0.54
C TRP A 66 -0.07 -4.52 -1.08
N CYS A 67 -0.87 -3.83 -1.89
CA CYS A 67 -0.58 -2.44 -2.28
C CYS A 67 -0.65 -1.52 -1.05
N ILE A 68 0.50 -1.00 -0.62
CA ILE A 68 0.65 -0.16 0.58
C ILE A 68 0.68 1.33 0.25
N SER A 69 1.01 1.73 -0.98
CA SER A 69 1.06 3.15 -1.36
C SER A 69 -0.31 3.73 -1.69
N ARG A 70 -0.52 5.00 -1.33
CA ARG A 70 -1.72 5.78 -1.67
C ARG A 70 -1.30 7.19 -2.07
N GLN A 71 -1.96 7.76 -3.07
CA GLN A 71 -1.75 9.15 -3.49
C GLN A 71 -2.61 10.08 -2.63
N ARG A 72 -2.28 10.17 -1.34
CA ARG A 72 -2.94 11.00 -0.33
C ARG A 72 -1.89 11.64 0.58
N THR A 73 -2.21 12.81 1.12
CA THR A 73 -1.32 13.56 2.03
C THR A 73 -1.49 13.17 3.49
N TRP A 74 -2.71 12.78 3.89
CA TRP A 74 -2.99 12.37 5.27
C TRP A 74 -2.63 10.90 5.50
N GLY A 75 -1.60 10.66 6.32
CA GLY A 75 -1.10 9.34 6.68
C GLY A 75 0.41 9.35 6.94
N VAL A 76 0.96 8.17 7.22
CA VAL A 76 2.42 8.00 7.33
C VAL A 76 3.02 7.93 5.93
N PRO A 77 4.03 8.76 5.61
CA PRO A 77 4.67 8.74 4.30
C PRO A 77 5.46 7.44 4.10
N ILE A 78 5.54 6.98 2.84
CA ILE A 78 6.49 5.94 2.46
C ILE A 78 7.87 6.59 2.42
N LEU A 79 8.76 6.16 3.31
CA LEU A 79 10.05 6.79 3.62
C LEU A 79 11.13 6.45 2.57
N VAL A 80 10.84 6.72 1.31
CA VAL A 80 11.73 6.39 0.19
C VAL A 80 12.12 7.66 -0.55
N PHE A 81 13.43 7.89 -0.63
CA PHE A 81 13.99 8.88 -1.53
C PHE A 81 14.30 8.25 -2.89
N TYR A 82 14.38 9.08 -3.92
CA TYR A 82 14.73 8.65 -5.26
C TYR A 82 15.92 9.43 -5.77
N HIS A 83 16.81 8.76 -6.48
CA HIS A 83 17.86 9.44 -7.23
C HIS A 83 17.20 10.38 -8.26
N ALA A 84 17.64 11.66 -8.28
CA ALA A 84 16.95 12.71 -9.02
C ALA A 84 16.84 12.42 -10.52
N GLU A 85 17.89 11.84 -11.11
CA GLU A 85 17.98 11.52 -12.53
C GLU A 85 17.52 10.10 -12.84
N ALA A 86 18.13 9.11 -12.18
CA ALA A 86 17.91 7.68 -12.46
C ALA A 86 16.53 7.17 -12.01
N LYS A 87 15.84 7.90 -11.12
CA LYS A 87 14.56 7.49 -10.49
C LYS A 87 14.61 6.16 -9.74
N GLU A 88 15.82 5.70 -9.39
CA GLU A 88 16.02 4.53 -8.55
C GLU A 88 15.72 4.87 -7.09
N PRO A 89 15.03 3.98 -6.36
CA PRO A 89 14.74 4.19 -4.96
C PRO A 89 16.00 3.98 -4.10
N LEU A 90 16.26 4.91 -3.17
CA LEU A 90 17.28 4.78 -2.15
C LEU A 90 16.70 3.97 -0.98
N LEU A 91 17.08 2.70 -0.90
CA LEU A 91 16.61 1.75 0.12
C LEU A 91 17.83 1.16 0.85
N ASN A 92 18.27 1.82 1.93
CA ASN A 92 19.30 1.28 2.80
C ASN A 92 18.94 1.53 4.27
N GLU A 93 19.52 0.71 5.15
CA GLU A 93 19.22 0.70 6.58
C GLU A 93 19.57 2.02 7.27
N GLU A 94 20.73 2.60 6.93
CA GLU A 94 21.19 3.89 7.47
C GLU A 94 20.18 5.02 7.22
N THR A 95 19.68 5.14 5.99
CA THR A 95 18.69 6.15 5.61
C THR A 95 17.38 5.92 6.37
N PHE A 96 16.93 4.67 6.48
CA PHE A 96 15.72 4.37 7.23
C PHE A 96 15.86 4.70 8.71
N ASP A 97 16.97 4.37 9.34
CA ASP A 97 17.19 4.62 10.76
C ASP A 97 17.31 6.13 11.05
N HIS A 98 17.96 6.87 10.15
CA HIS A 98 17.97 8.32 10.22
C HIS A 98 16.56 8.92 10.16
N ILE A 99 15.74 8.51 9.19
CA ILE A 99 14.37 9.02 9.05
C ILE A 99 13.50 8.59 10.23
N LYS A 100 13.63 7.34 10.71
CA LYS A 100 12.93 6.86 11.92
C LYS A 100 13.26 7.74 13.12
N SER A 101 14.54 8.07 13.33
CA SER A 101 14.98 8.96 14.42
C SER A 101 14.31 10.34 14.33
N ILE A 102 14.25 10.92 13.13
CA ILE A 102 13.54 12.19 12.88
C ILE A 102 12.05 12.06 13.24
N ILE A 103 11.37 11.03 12.72
CA ILE A 103 9.93 10.83 12.95
C ILE A 103 9.63 10.58 14.43
N SER A 104 10.47 9.81 15.13
CA SER A 104 10.33 9.58 16.57
C SER A 104 10.44 10.87 17.39
N GLN A 105 11.24 11.84 16.94
CA GLN A 105 11.43 13.11 17.65
C GLN A 105 10.43 14.20 17.25
N LYS A 106 10.03 14.25 15.97
CA LYS A 106 9.30 15.37 15.36
C LYS A 106 7.92 15.01 14.82
N GLY A 107 7.56 13.74 14.85
CA GLY A 107 6.35 13.20 14.20
C GLY A 107 6.51 13.01 12.69
N SER A 108 5.53 12.36 12.07
CA SER A 108 5.52 12.09 10.63
C SER A 108 5.45 13.35 9.77
N ASP A 109 4.95 14.46 10.33
CA ASP A 109 4.81 15.73 9.62
C ASP A 109 6.15 16.34 9.20
N ALA A 110 7.24 15.93 9.87
CA ALA A 110 8.61 16.27 9.51
C ALA A 110 8.90 16.00 8.02
N TRP A 111 8.30 14.97 7.45
CA TRP A 111 8.44 14.63 6.03
C TRP A 111 7.99 15.74 5.08
N TRP A 112 7.04 16.59 5.50
CA TRP A 112 6.46 17.62 4.64
C TRP A 112 7.13 18.99 4.79
N TYR A 113 7.62 19.33 5.98
CA TYR A 113 8.20 20.67 6.23
C TYR A 113 9.73 20.70 6.24
N MET A 114 10.42 19.56 6.41
CA MET A 114 11.88 19.51 6.38
C MET A 114 12.39 19.42 4.93
N SER A 115 13.53 20.05 4.68
CA SER A 115 14.23 19.92 3.40
C SER A 115 15.07 18.65 3.34
N ILE A 116 15.23 18.11 2.14
CA ILE A 116 16.19 17.05 1.86
C ILE A 116 17.60 17.64 2.06
N ALA A 117 18.41 17.01 2.92
CA ALA A 117 19.82 17.36 3.06
C ALA A 117 20.55 16.98 1.76
N SER A 118 21.38 17.89 1.24
CA SER A 118 22.13 17.70 0.00
C SER A 118 23.41 16.91 0.22
#